data_AF-A0A8H7K8W1-F1
#
_entry.id   AF-A0A8H7K8W1-F1
#
_cell.length_a   1.000
_cell.length_b   1.000
_cell.length_c   1.000
_cell.angle_alpha   90.00
_cell.angle_beta   90.00
_cell.angle_gamma   90.00
#
_symmetry.space_group_name_H-M   'P 1'
#
loop_
_entity.id
_entity.type
_entity.pdbx_description
1 polymer ?
#
loop_
_entity_poly.entity_id
_entity_poly.type
_entity_poly.pdbx_seq_one_letter_code
_entity_poly.pdbx_strand_id
1 'polypeptide(L)'
;MSHQPSRQRSDSTSAALVGREQAADPDIAKRVLRKIDYTIIPLLFVTYMFNFMDKTILSSAAVFGLREDNNLKNQEYSWVGSIFYFGYLVFEYPATILIARLPTARYLTVNTVFWGIVVALTAACSNFAGLMTVRFLLGMAEASITPGFMFLTSTWYTRDEMPTRVGIWFAGNSCGGLASSLLAFGVGHIGDHVHPWRWMYIILGVGTFLWAIPIFLLLPDSISTARFLTPEERQVAAKPHCYCRHR
;
A
#
# COMPACT_ATOMS: atom_id res chain seq x y z
N MET A 1 38.66 20.80 -59.69
CA MET A 1 37.19 20.73 -59.56
C MET A 1 36.86 19.30 -59.18
N SER A 2 36.25 18.95 -58.05
CA SER A 2 35.46 19.68 -57.08
C SER A 2 35.49 18.90 -55.75
N HIS A 3 35.86 19.60 -54.68
CA HIS A 3 35.75 19.18 -53.29
C HIS A 3 34.31 18.77 -52.94
N GLN A 4 34.15 17.67 -52.20
CA GLN A 4 32.92 17.39 -51.48
C GLN A 4 33.24 16.83 -50.08
N PRO A 5 33.31 17.67 -49.03
CA PRO A 5 33.25 17.22 -47.64
C PRO A 5 32.02 17.85 -46.96
N SER A 6 30.81 17.38 -47.28
CA SER A 6 29.57 17.88 -46.65
C SER A 6 28.83 16.83 -45.80
N ARG A 7 29.23 15.55 -45.83
CA ARG A 7 28.54 14.47 -45.11
C ARG A 7 28.99 14.22 -43.65
N GLN A 8 30.17 14.68 -43.24
CA GLN A 8 30.68 14.44 -41.87
C GLN A 8 30.20 15.45 -40.81
N ARG A 9 29.58 16.57 -41.22
CA ARG A 9 29.18 17.66 -40.31
C ARG A 9 27.80 17.44 -39.66
N SER A 10 26.92 16.65 -40.28
CA SER A 10 25.60 16.31 -39.73
C SER A 10 25.66 15.22 -38.65
N ASP A 11 26.58 14.26 -38.80
CA ASP A 11 26.70 13.12 -37.89
C ASP A 11 27.40 13.52 -36.57
N SER A 12 28.35 14.46 -36.64
CA SER A 12 29.03 15.00 -35.45
C SER A 12 28.11 15.88 -34.59
N THR A 13 27.17 16.60 -35.22
CA THR A 13 26.18 17.42 -34.50
C THR A 13 25.11 16.54 -33.87
N SER A 14 24.68 15.47 -34.55
CA SER A 14 23.73 14.49 -34.00
C SER A 14 24.35 13.67 -32.87
N ALA A 15 25.61 13.25 -32.99
CA ALA A 15 26.34 12.55 -31.92
C ALA A 15 26.61 13.46 -30.70
N ALA A 16 26.86 14.75 -30.90
CA ALA A 16 27.04 15.72 -29.82
C ALA A 16 25.72 16.10 -29.11
N LEU A 17 24.60 16.08 -29.83
CA LEU A 17 23.26 16.25 -29.25
C LEU A 17 22.84 14.99 -28.48
N VAL A 18 23.07 13.80 -29.04
CA VAL A 18 22.84 12.51 -28.36
C VAL A 18 23.71 12.39 -27.10
N GLY A 19 24.98 12.82 -27.16
CA GLY A 19 25.89 12.82 -25.99
C GLY A 19 25.53 13.82 -24.89
N ARG A 20 24.78 14.89 -25.20
CA ARG A 20 24.26 15.85 -24.20
C ARG A 20 22.93 15.41 -23.58
N GLU A 21 22.17 14.56 -24.26
CA GLU A 21 20.88 14.03 -23.78
C GLU A 21 21.00 12.79 -22.87
N GLN A 22 22.22 12.29 -22.67
CA GLN A 22 22.50 11.02 -21.99
C GLN A 22 23.03 11.12 -20.56
N ALA A 23 23.23 12.32 -20.04
CA ALA A 23 23.44 12.53 -18.61
C ALA A 23 22.32 13.44 -18.09
N ALA A 24 21.16 12.87 -17.76
CA ALA A 24 20.30 13.55 -16.82
C ALA A 24 21.13 13.78 -15.55
N ASP A 25 21.32 15.04 -15.18
CA ASP A 25 22.20 15.46 -14.09
C ASP A 25 21.90 14.61 -12.82
N PRO A 26 22.91 13.97 -12.18
CA PRO A 26 22.75 13.21 -10.93
C PRO A 26 21.83 13.87 -9.92
N ASP A 27 21.85 15.20 -9.88
CA ASP A 27 21.12 15.99 -8.93
C ASP A 27 19.63 16.12 -9.30
N ILE A 28 19.29 16.09 -10.60
CA ILE A 28 17.90 16.00 -11.07
C ILE A 28 17.32 14.62 -10.73
N ALA A 29 18.06 13.54 -10.97
CA ALA A 29 17.61 12.18 -10.64
C ALA A 29 17.33 12.01 -9.14
N LYS A 30 18.23 12.51 -8.27
CA LYS A 30 18.01 12.50 -6.81
C LYS A 30 16.81 13.35 -6.39
N ARG A 31 16.59 14.51 -7.02
CA ARG A 31 15.44 15.38 -6.72
C ARG A 31 14.12 14.70 -7.08
N VAL A 32 14.08 14.03 -8.24
CA VAL A 32 12.93 13.25 -8.69
C VAL A 32 12.66 12.08 -7.74
N LEU A 33 13.69 11.31 -7.37
CA LEU A 33 13.56 10.21 -6.41
C LEU A 33 13.02 10.68 -5.06
N ARG A 34 13.54 11.78 -4.48
CA ARG A 34 12.99 12.34 -3.24
C ARG A 34 11.52 12.72 -3.37
N LYS A 35 11.12 13.30 -4.50
CA LYS A 35 9.72 13.70 -4.74
C LYS A 35 8.79 12.48 -4.82
N ILE A 36 9.26 11.41 -5.45
CA ILE A 36 8.58 10.11 -5.49
C ILE A 36 8.47 9.54 -4.07
N ASP A 37 9.58 9.53 -3.32
CA ASP A 37 9.63 9.04 -1.95
C ASP A 37 8.64 9.75 -1.03
N TYR A 38 8.63 11.09 -1.05
CA TYR A 38 7.72 11.89 -0.24
C TYR A 38 6.24 11.70 -0.59
N THR A 39 5.93 11.14 -1.77
CA THR A 39 4.55 10.88 -2.19
C THR A 39 4.15 9.43 -1.92
N ILE A 40 4.95 8.46 -2.35
CA ILE A 40 4.59 7.04 -2.33
C ILE A 40 4.86 6.38 -0.97
N ILE A 41 5.98 6.70 -0.32
CA ILE A 41 6.38 6.02 0.92
C ILE A 41 5.43 6.31 2.08
N PRO A 42 4.98 7.57 2.33
CA PRO A 42 3.98 7.82 3.36
C PRO A 42 2.66 7.09 3.10
N LEU A 43 2.24 6.97 1.83
CA LEU A 43 1.02 6.25 1.48
C LEU A 43 1.12 4.77 1.81
N LEU A 44 2.22 4.13 1.42
CA LEU A 44 2.51 2.74 1.74
C LEU A 44 2.61 2.52 3.26
N PHE A 45 3.34 3.40 3.95
CA PHE A 45 3.57 3.34 5.39
C PHE A 45 2.25 3.36 6.18
N VAL A 46 1.40 4.36 5.91
CA VAL A 46 0.12 4.51 6.63
C VAL A 46 -0.84 3.37 6.28
N THR A 47 -0.86 2.90 5.04
CA THR A 47 -1.71 1.76 4.68
C THR A 47 -1.27 0.48 5.38
N TYR A 48 0.04 0.26 5.51
CA TYR A 48 0.59 -0.88 6.25
C TYR A 48 0.36 -0.74 7.76
N MET A 49 0.35 0.48 8.28
CA MET A 49 -0.09 0.79 9.65
C MET A 49 -1.53 0.34 9.89
N PHE A 50 -2.47 0.71 9.01
CA PHE A 50 -3.86 0.24 9.06
C PHE A 50 -3.96 -1.29 8.98
N ASN A 51 -3.10 -1.93 8.18
CA ASN A 51 -3.11 -3.38 7.99
C ASN A 51 -2.75 -4.13 9.27
N PHE A 52 -1.78 -3.59 10.01
CA PHE A 52 -1.42 -4.16 11.29
C PHE A 52 -2.47 -3.90 12.36
N MET A 53 -3.04 -2.68 12.39
CA MET A 53 -4.11 -2.33 13.32
C MET A 53 -5.30 -3.28 13.21
N ASP A 54 -5.69 -3.66 11.99
CA ASP A 54 -6.80 -4.59 11.78
C ASP A 54 -6.52 -6.00 12.34
N LYS A 55 -5.29 -6.49 12.21
CA LYS A 55 -4.92 -7.79 12.82
C LYS A 55 -4.97 -7.74 14.35
N THR A 56 -4.55 -6.63 14.96
CA THR A 56 -4.51 -6.51 16.42
C THR A 56 -5.86 -6.16 17.03
N ILE A 57 -6.75 -5.52 16.28
CA ILE A 57 -8.04 -5.04 16.80
C ILE A 57 -8.98 -6.18 17.23
N LEU A 58 -8.88 -7.38 16.64
CA LEU A 58 -9.61 -8.56 17.12
C LEU A 58 -9.21 -8.93 18.54
N SER A 59 -7.92 -8.93 18.84
CA SER A 59 -7.42 -9.27 20.17
C SER A 59 -7.86 -8.23 21.19
N SER A 60 -7.75 -6.94 20.85
CA SER A 60 -8.21 -5.87 21.73
C SER A 60 -9.73 -5.91 21.94
N ALA A 61 -10.52 -6.11 20.88
CA ALA A 61 -11.97 -6.24 20.95
C ALA A 61 -12.42 -7.42 21.84
N ALA A 62 -11.66 -8.53 21.84
CA ALA A 62 -11.93 -9.67 22.71
C ALA A 62 -11.88 -9.30 24.20
N VAL A 63 -10.99 -8.38 24.58
CA VAL A 63 -10.87 -7.87 25.96
C VAL A 63 -12.03 -6.93 26.30
N PHE A 64 -12.55 -6.19 25.32
CA PHE A 64 -13.68 -5.26 25.49
C PHE A 64 -15.07 -5.91 25.30
N GLY A 65 -15.20 -7.22 25.57
CA GLY A 65 -16.50 -7.89 25.63
C GLY A 65 -17.02 -8.49 24.32
N LEU A 66 -16.24 -8.51 23.23
CA LEU A 66 -16.67 -9.13 21.95
C LEU A 66 -17.11 -10.59 22.11
N ARG A 67 -16.52 -11.34 23.05
CA ARG A 67 -16.89 -12.73 23.31
C ARG A 67 -18.26 -12.88 23.95
N GLU A 68 -18.58 -12.01 24.90
CA GLU A 68 -19.83 -12.03 25.65
C GLU A 68 -21.00 -11.57 24.77
N ASP A 69 -20.80 -10.49 24.02
CA ASP A 69 -21.82 -9.92 23.13
C ASP A 69 -22.25 -10.85 22.00
N ASN A 70 -21.28 -11.53 21.38
CA ASN A 70 -21.55 -12.43 20.26
C ASN A 70 -21.79 -13.88 20.73
N ASN A 71 -21.92 -14.11 22.04
CA ASN A 71 -22.14 -15.41 22.67
C ASN A 71 -21.16 -16.50 22.18
N LEU A 72 -19.88 -16.12 22.01
CA LEU A 72 -18.86 -17.02 21.49
C LEU A 72 -18.53 -18.10 22.52
N LYS A 73 -18.72 -19.37 22.17
CA LYS A 73 -18.47 -20.52 23.04
C LYS A 73 -17.15 -21.20 22.70
N ASN A 74 -16.43 -21.64 23.74
CA ASN A 74 -15.28 -22.55 23.61
C ASN A 74 -14.21 -22.04 22.60
N GLN A 75 -14.02 -22.79 21.51
CA GLN A 75 -13.01 -22.57 20.47
C GLN A 75 -13.47 -21.62 19.35
N GLU A 76 -14.69 -21.11 19.40
CA GLU A 76 -15.25 -20.24 18.34
C GLU A 76 -14.42 -18.97 18.16
N TYR A 77 -13.96 -18.34 19.24
CA TYR A 77 -13.07 -17.18 19.15
C TYR A 77 -11.78 -17.49 18.38
N SER A 78 -11.18 -18.66 18.64
CA SER A 78 -9.98 -19.11 17.93
C SER A 78 -10.26 -19.31 16.45
N TRP A 79 -11.42 -19.88 16.10
CA TRP A 79 -11.85 -20.03 14.70
C TRP A 79 -12.07 -18.69 13.98
N VAL A 80 -12.64 -17.68 14.65
CA VAL A 80 -12.79 -16.32 14.09
C VAL A 80 -11.42 -15.71 13.76
N GLY A 81 -10.39 -15.97 14.58
CA GLY A 81 -9.02 -15.55 14.28
C GLY A 81 -8.40 -16.35 13.14
N SER A 82 -8.62 -17.67 13.10
CA SER A 82 -8.01 -18.55 12.10
C SER A 82 -8.61 -18.41 10.70
N ILE A 83 -9.93 -18.17 10.57
CA ILE A 83 -10.61 -18.09 9.27
C ILE A 83 -10.08 -16.95 8.38
N PHE A 84 -9.57 -15.89 9.01
CA PHE A 84 -8.85 -14.81 8.32
C PHE A 84 -7.67 -15.36 7.50
N TYR A 85 -6.84 -16.23 8.08
CA TYR A 85 -5.68 -16.79 7.40
C TYR A 85 -6.06 -17.78 6.29
N PHE A 86 -7.19 -18.48 6.43
CA PHE A 86 -7.73 -19.30 5.34
C PHE A 86 -8.18 -18.44 4.15
N GLY A 87 -8.89 -17.33 4.42
CA GLY A 87 -9.25 -16.35 3.38
C GLY A 87 -8.02 -15.76 2.71
N TYR A 88 -7.01 -15.41 3.52
CA TYR A 88 -5.72 -14.90 3.03
C TYR A 88 -5.03 -15.91 2.10
N LEU A 89 -4.87 -17.16 2.54
CA LEU A 89 -4.17 -18.21 1.79
C LEU A 89 -4.84 -18.52 0.45
N VAL A 90 -6.18 -18.62 0.43
CA VAL A 90 -6.93 -18.91 -0.79
C VAL A 90 -6.79 -17.77 -1.80
N PHE A 91 -6.76 -16.52 -1.32
CA PHE A 91 -6.71 -15.35 -2.18
C PHE A 91 -5.32 -14.83 -2.50
N GLU A 92 -4.28 -15.27 -1.80
CA GLU A 92 -2.90 -14.85 -2.03
C GLU A 92 -2.42 -15.17 -3.45
N TYR A 93 -2.69 -16.39 -3.93
CA TYR A 93 -2.35 -16.80 -5.29
C TYR A 93 -3.10 -16.00 -6.37
N PRO A 94 -4.45 -15.93 -6.38
CA PRO A 94 -5.17 -15.18 -7.39
C PRO A 94 -4.89 -13.66 -7.30
N ALA A 95 -4.74 -13.09 -6.10
CA ALA A 95 -4.41 -11.68 -5.93
C ALA A 95 -3.07 -11.34 -6.60
N THR A 96 -2.04 -12.17 -6.41
CA THR A 96 -0.72 -11.96 -7.01
C THR A 96 -0.79 -11.96 -8.54
N ILE A 97 -1.56 -12.88 -9.14
CA ILE A 97 -1.76 -12.90 -10.61
C ILE A 97 -2.53 -11.66 -11.08
N LEU A 98 -3.53 -11.24 -10.31
CA LEU A 98 -4.39 -10.12 -10.65
C LEU A 98 -3.62 -8.79 -10.61
N ILE A 99 -2.74 -8.62 -9.62
CA ILE A 99 -1.84 -7.46 -9.48
C ILE A 99 -0.89 -7.34 -10.68
N ALA A 100 -0.41 -8.47 -11.21
CA ALA A 100 0.46 -8.47 -12.39
C ALA A 100 -0.27 -8.10 -13.70
N ARG A 101 -1.61 -8.20 -13.75
CA ARG A 101 -2.42 -7.95 -14.95
C ARG A 101 -3.23 -6.66 -14.90
N LEU A 102 -3.58 -6.17 -13.72
CA LEU A 102 -4.39 -4.97 -13.52
C LEU A 102 -3.53 -3.74 -13.20
N PRO A 103 -4.04 -2.53 -13.46
CA PRO A 103 -3.42 -1.30 -12.95
C PRO A 103 -3.35 -1.36 -11.42
N THR A 104 -2.13 -1.47 -10.89
CA THR A 104 -1.89 -1.77 -9.47
C THR A 104 -2.48 -0.72 -8.55
N ALA A 105 -2.44 0.57 -8.90
CA ALA A 105 -2.93 1.63 -8.03
C ALA A 105 -4.46 1.64 -7.94
N ARG A 106 -5.16 1.44 -9.06
CA ARG A 106 -6.63 1.28 -9.06
C ARG A 106 -7.07 0.04 -8.30
N TYR A 107 -6.39 -1.09 -8.53
CA TYR A 107 -6.70 -2.33 -7.85
C TYR A 107 -6.49 -2.20 -6.33
N LEU A 108 -5.36 -1.65 -5.89
CA LEU A 108 -5.10 -1.35 -4.47
C LEU A 108 -6.14 -0.41 -3.88
N THR A 109 -6.55 0.63 -4.61
CA THR A 109 -7.58 1.56 -4.14
C THR A 109 -8.91 0.84 -3.90
N VAL A 110 -9.42 0.12 -4.92
CA VAL A 110 -10.70 -0.61 -4.82
C VAL A 110 -10.63 -1.63 -3.70
N ASN A 111 -9.50 -2.31 -3.56
CA ASN A 111 -9.28 -3.26 -2.49
C ASN A 111 -9.28 -2.58 -1.11
N THR A 112 -8.64 -1.42 -0.94
CA THR A 112 -8.66 -0.67 0.33
C THR A 112 -10.06 -0.14 0.67
N VAL A 113 -10.85 0.27 -0.33
CA VAL A 113 -12.26 0.64 -0.12
C VAL A 113 -13.05 -0.57 0.37
N PHE A 114 -12.94 -1.70 -0.33
CA PHE A 114 -13.62 -2.94 0.06
C PHE A 114 -13.20 -3.40 1.45
N TRP A 115 -11.91 -3.35 1.76
CA TRP A 115 -11.35 -3.65 3.06
C TRP A 115 -11.96 -2.76 4.16
N GLY A 116 -11.94 -1.43 4.00
CA GLY A 116 -12.53 -0.51 4.98
C GLY A 116 -14.02 -0.76 5.23
N ILE A 117 -14.78 -1.09 4.18
CA ILE A 117 -16.20 -1.47 4.29
C ILE A 117 -16.35 -2.75 5.13
N VAL A 118 -15.57 -3.80 4.83
CA VAL A 118 -15.62 -5.08 5.55
C VAL A 118 -15.25 -4.91 7.03
N VAL A 119 -14.25 -4.08 7.34
CA VAL A 119 -13.89 -3.73 8.72
C VAL A 119 -15.05 -3.04 9.43
N ALA A 120 -15.68 -2.03 8.82
CA ALA A 120 -16.84 -1.35 9.39
C ALA A 120 -18.05 -2.28 9.59
N LEU A 121 -18.29 -3.21 8.64
CA LEU A 121 -19.34 -4.22 8.73
C LEU A 121 -19.12 -5.19 9.91
N THR A 122 -17.88 -5.39 10.36
CA THR A 122 -17.59 -6.21 11.54
C THR A 122 -18.29 -5.67 12.79
N ALA A 123 -18.43 -4.34 12.92
CA ALA A 123 -19.11 -3.72 14.06
C ALA A 123 -20.62 -4.00 14.09
N ALA A 124 -21.23 -4.30 12.94
CA ALA A 124 -22.65 -4.63 12.82
C ALA A 124 -22.95 -6.13 13.07
N CYS A 125 -21.92 -6.97 13.18
CA CYS A 125 -22.08 -8.40 13.35
C CYS A 125 -22.42 -8.76 14.81
N SER A 126 -23.54 -9.44 15.02
CA SER A 126 -24.00 -9.90 16.34
C SER A 126 -23.99 -11.43 16.50
N ASN A 127 -23.51 -12.17 15.49
CA ASN A 127 -23.49 -13.62 15.48
C ASN A 127 -22.12 -14.19 15.08
N PHE A 128 -21.84 -15.44 15.46
CA PHE A 128 -20.61 -16.14 15.10
C PHE A 128 -20.45 -16.30 13.59
N ALA A 129 -21.51 -16.69 12.88
CA ALA A 129 -21.47 -16.90 11.43
C ALA A 129 -21.16 -15.61 10.65
N GLY A 130 -21.70 -14.46 11.08
CA GLY A 130 -21.43 -13.16 10.49
C GLY A 130 -19.98 -12.73 10.73
N LEU A 131 -19.48 -12.88 11.97
CA LEU A 131 -18.06 -12.65 12.27
C LEU A 131 -17.16 -13.52 11.40
N MET A 132 -17.44 -14.81 11.29
CA MET A 132 -16.66 -15.74 10.44
C MET A 132 -16.63 -15.30 8.98
N THR A 133 -17.78 -14.91 8.43
CA THR A 133 -17.90 -14.48 7.02
C THR A 133 -17.13 -13.20 6.76
N VAL A 134 -17.33 -12.18 7.61
CA VAL A 134 -16.67 -10.89 7.46
C VAL A 134 -15.15 -11.04 7.62
N ARG A 135 -14.67 -11.90 8.53
CA ARG A 135 -13.23 -12.18 8.67
C ARG A 135 -12.63 -12.96 7.51
N PHE A 136 -13.38 -13.85 6.89
CA PHE A 136 -12.94 -14.49 5.66
C PHE A 136 -12.79 -13.47 4.52
N LEU A 137 -13.77 -12.58 4.34
CA LEU A 137 -13.72 -11.50 3.35
C LEU A 137 -12.58 -10.51 3.63
N LEU A 138 -12.29 -10.26 4.90
CA LEU A 138 -11.19 -9.43 5.35
C LEU A 138 -9.84 -10.02 4.96
N GLY A 139 -9.64 -11.32 5.23
CA GLY A 139 -8.45 -12.06 4.78
C GLY A 139 -8.27 -12.03 3.28
N MET A 140 -9.36 -12.18 2.53
CA MET A 140 -9.38 -12.06 1.06
C MET A 140 -8.91 -10.68 0.57
N ALA A 141 -9.37 -9.60 1.20
CA ALA A 141 -8.96 -8.25 0.84
C ALA A 141 -7.49 -8.00 1.19
N GLU A 142 -7.05 -8.40 2.38
CA GLU A 142 -5.68 -8.16 2.86
C GLU A 142 -4.62 -8.95 2.10
N ALA A 143 -4.97 -10.13 1.55
CA ALA A 143 -4.05 -10.98 0.77
C ALA A 143 -3.35 -10.25 -0.37
N SER A 144 -3.99 -9.21 -0.90
CA SER A 144 -3.51 -8.47 -2.07
C SER A 144 -2.62 -7.27 -1.73
N ILE A 145 -2.62 -6.79 -0.47
CA ILE A 145 -1.92 -5.56 -0.08
C ILE A 145 -0.41 -5.75 -0.16
N THR A 146 0.13 -6.79 0.50
CA THR A 146 1.57 -7.08 0.54
C THR A 146 2.17 -7.31 -0.85
N PRO A 147 1.65 -8.22 -1.71
CA PRO A 147 2.18 -8.39 -3.06
C PRO A 147 1.99 -7.13 -3.92
N GLY A 148 0.91 -6.37 -3.71
CA GLY A 148 0.66 -5.12 -4.43
C GLY A 148 1.70 -4.06 -4.10
N PHE A 149 2.11 -3.98 -2.83
CA PHE A 149 3.11 -3.04 -2.36
C PHE A 149 4.51 -3.42 -2.84
N MET A 150 4.84 -4.71 -2.81
CA MET A 150 6.10 -5.22 -3.37
C MET A 150 6.18 -5.00 -4.88
N PHE A 151 5.08 -5.21 -5.61
CA PHE A 151 5.02 -4.94 -7.04
C PHE A 151 5.20 -3.45 -7.33
N LEU A 152 4.50 -2.58 -6.59
CA LEU A 152 4.63 -1.13 -6.72
C LEU A 152 6.07 -0.70 -6.43
N THR A 153 6.67 -1.10 -5.31
CA THR A 153 8.04 -0.69 -5.01
C THR A 153 9.04 -1.22 -6.04
N SER A 154 8.86 -2.44 -6.56
CA SER A 154 9.73 -2.97 -7.63
C SER A 154 9.61 -2.21 -8.96
N THR A 155 8.48 -1.54 -9.20
CA THR A 155 8.24 -0.75 -10.41
C THR A 155 8.86 0.64 -10.31
N TRP A 156 8.86 1.24 -9.12
CA TRP A 156 9.30 2.62 -8.90
C TRP A 156 10.74 2.76 -8.44
N TYR A 157 11.33 1.71 -7.87
CA TYR A 157 12.67 1.75 -7.26
C TYR A 157 13.64 0.77 -7.90
N THR A 158 14.92 1.13 -7.87
CA THR A 158 16.00 0.23 -8.30
C THR A 158 16.27 -0.86 -7.26
N ARG A 159 16.97 -1.93 -7.68
CA ARG A 159 17.28 -3.08 -6.81
C ARG A 159 18.06 -2.70 -5.55
N ASP A 160 18.90 -1.66 -5.63
CA ASP A 160 19.73 -1.19 -4.52
C ASP A 160 18.92 -0.36 -3.51
N GLU A 161 17.87 0.34 -3.97
CA GLU A 161 17.02 1.21 -3.15
C GLU A 161 15.84 0.48 -2.52
N MET A 162 15.40 -0.60 -3.16
CA MET A 162 14.22 -1.37 -2.77
C MET A 162 14.26 -1.84 -1.29
N PRO A 163 15.36 -2.43 -0.75
CA PRO A 163 15.37 -2.95 0.61
C PRO A 163 15.14 -1.88 1.68
N THR A 164 15.74 -0.70 1.51
CA THR A 164 15.56 0.42 2.46
C THR A 164 14.13 0.92 2.45
N ARG A 165 13.51 1.06 1.27
CA ARG A 165 12.13 1.52 1.13
C ARG A 165 11.14 0.49 1.66
N VAL A 166 11.40 -0.80 1.42
CA VAL A 166 10.67 -1.91 2.04
C VAL A 166 10.75 -1.87 3.55
N GLY A 167 11.93 -1.67 4.12
CA GLY A 167 12.09 -1.50 5.56
C GLY A 167 11.29 -0.33 6.12
N ILE A 168 11.23 0.81 5.41
CA ILE A 168 10.49 1.99 5.87
C ILE A 168 9.00 1.71 5.93
N TRP A 169 8.35 1.26 4.84
CA TRP A 169 6.90 1.02 4.90
C TRP A 169 6.55 -0.17 5.79
N PHE A 170 7.43 -1.16 5.92
CA PHE A 170 7.23 -2.29 6.84
C PHE A 170 7.30 -1.87 8.31
N ALA A 171 8.10 -0.84 8.64
CA ALA A 171 8.11 -0.24 9.98
C ALA A 171 6.75 0.36 10.38
N GLY A 172 5.85 0.58 9.42
CA GLY A 172 4.45 0.93 9.67
C GLY A 172 3.73 -0.07 10.59
N ASN A 173 4.13 -1.35 10.60
CA ASN A 173 3.60 -2.34 11.55
C ASN A 173 3.79 -1.93 13.01
N SER A 174 5.00 -1.51 13.38
CA SER A 174 5.33 -1.11 14.75
C SER A 174 4.52 0.11 15.17
N CYS A 175 4.42 1.11 14.27
CA CYS A 175 3.57 2.28 14.50
C CYS A 175 2.08 1.93 14.57
N GLY A 176 1.64 0.94 13.78
CA GLY A 176 0.27 0.42 13.80
C GLY A 176 -0.05 -0.25 15.13
N GLY A 177 0.89 -1.00 15.71
CA GLY A 177 0.73 -1.60 17.03
C GLY A 177 0.57 -0.54 18.12
N LEU A 178 1.39 0.52 18.08
CA LEU A 178 1.27 1.66 18.99
C LEU A 178 -0.07 2.39 18.82
N ALA A 179 -0.47 2.68 17.58
CA ALA A 179 -1.74 3.33 17.26
C ALA A 179 -2.95 2.48 17.69
N SER A 180 -2.92 1.17 17.45
CA SER A 180 -3.96 0.23 17.90
C SER A 180 -4.07 0.19 19.42
N SER A 181 -2.94 0.22 20.13
CA SER A 181 -2.91 0.21 21.59
C SER A 181 -3.46 1.53 22.17
N LEU A 182 -3.12 2.65 21.54
CA LEU A 182 -3.67 3.96 21.90
C LEU A 182 -5.18 4.05 21.63
N LEU A 183 -5.63 3.48 20.51
CA LEU A 183 -7.05 3.40 20.17
C LEU A 183 -7.81 2.54 21.18
N ALA A 184 -7.25 1.39 21.58
CA ALA A 184 -7.80 0.55 22.64
C ALA A 184 -7.92 1.31 23.98
N PHE A 185 -6.88 2.07 24.35
CA PHE A 185 -6.92 2.91 25.55
C PHE A 185 -8.00 4.00 25.47
N GLY A 186 -8.10 4.70 24.33
CA GLY A 186 -9.08 5.76 24.12
C GLY A 186 -10.52 5.25 24.17
N VAL A 187 -10.78 4.11 23.53
CA VAL A 187 -12.11 3.47 23.53
C VAL A 187 -12.51 2.93 24.91
N GLY A 188 -11.54 2.52 25.73
CA GLY A 188 -11.79 2.13 27.13
C GLY A 188 -12.34 3.25 28.01
N HIS A 189 -12.24 4.52 27.60
CA HIS A 189 -12.78 5.67 28.33
C HIS A 189 -14.15 6.14 27.81
N ILE A 190 -14.67 5.54 26.74
CA ILE A 190 -15.97 5.91 26.15
C ILE A 190 -17.07 5.17 26.93
N GLY A 191 -17.78 5.88 27.79
CA GLY A 191 -18.89 5.37 28.61
C GLY A 191 -20.25 5.48 27.94
N ASP A 192 -20.42 4.89 26.75
CA ASP A 192 -21.69 4.94 25.99
C ASP A 192 -22.45 3.60 25.97
N HIS A 193 -23.73 3.67 25.58
CA HIS A 193 -24.65 2.52 25.41
C HIS A 193 -24.25 1.51 24.30
N VAL A 194 -23.23 1.81 23.50
CA VAL A 194 -22.72 0.94 22.44
C VAL A 194 -21.43 0.28 22.93
N HIS A 195 -21.37 -1.06 22.86
CA HIS A 195 -20.22 -1.81 23.37
C HIS A 195 -18.89 -1.29 22.80
N PRO A 196 -17.87 -1.07 23.65
CA PRO A 196 -16.63 -0.40 23.25
C PRO A 196 -15.95 -1.05 22.03
N TRP A 197 -15.99 -2.37 21.91
CA TRP A 197 -15.38 -3.07 20.77
C TRP A 197 -15.95 -2.66 19.40
N ARG A 198 -17.25 -2.29 19.31
CA ARG A 198 -17.87 -1.85 18.05
C ARG A 198 -17.30 -0.52 17.58
N TRP A 199 -17.07 0.40 18.51
CA TRP A 199 -16.43 1.68 18.22
C TRP A 199 -15.03 1.50 17.63
N MET A 200 -14.27 0.51 18.11
CA MET A 200 -12.94 0.22 17.57
C MET A 200 -13.02 -0.09 16.06
N TYR A 201 -13.93 -1.01 15.66
CA TYR A 201 -14.12 -1.38 14.26
C TYR A 201 -14.72 -0.26 13.40
N ILE A 202 -15.62 0.56 13.96
CA ILE A 202 -16.19 1.71 13.24
C ILE A 202 -15.11 2.74 12.96
N ILE A 203 -14.33 3.15 13.98
CA ILE A 203 -13.27 4.14 13.83
C ILE A 203 -12.21 3.64 12.83
N LEU A 204 -11.78 2.38 12.96
CA LEU A 204 -10.79 1.80 12.06
C LEU A 204 -11.33 1.66 10.63
N GLY A 205 -12.54 1.14 10.47
CA GLY A 205 -13.16 0.92 9.16
C GLY A 205 -13.42 2.23 8.41
N VAL A 206 -13.98 3.24 9.08
CA VAL A 206 -14.18 4.57 8.51
C VAL A 206 -12.83 5.24 8.21
N GLY A 207 -11.86 5.14 9.12
CA GLY A 207 -10.50 5.66 8.89
C GLY A 207 -9.85 5.06 7.65
N THR A 208 -9.95 3.73 7.49
CA THR A 208 -9.40 3.00 6.33
C THR A 208 -10.14 3.35 5.04
N PHE A 209 -11.47 3.50 5.09
CA PHE A 209 -12.28 3.92 3.95
C PHE A 209 -11.92 5.35 3.50
N LEU A 210 -11.81 6.29 4.43
CA LEU A 210 -11.38 7.66 4.14
C LEU A 210 -9.94 7.69 3.62
N TRP A 211 -9.08 6.80 4.12
CA TRP A 211 -7.71 6.64 3.64
C TRP A 211 -7.61 6.11 2.21
N ALA A 212 -8.64 5.44 1.70
CA ALA A 212 -8.67 5.04 0.29
C ALA A 212 -8.73 6.25 -0.68
N ILE A 213 -9.24 7.40 -0.23
CA ILE A 213 -9.34 8.63 -1.05
C ILE A 213 -7.95 9.18 -1.42
N PRO A 214 -7.02 9.45 -0.47
CA PRO A 214 -5.68 9.88 -0.84
C PRO A 214 -4.92 8.82 -1.64
N ILE A 215 -5.14 7.52 -1.39
CA ILE A 215 -4.56 6.46 -2.25
C ILE A 215 -5.06 6.63 -3.68
N PHE A 216 -6.36 6.79 -3.90
CA PHE A 216 -6.92 6.97 -5.25
C PHE A 216 -6.35 8.20 -5.97
N LEU A 217 -6.19 9.31 -5.25
CA LEU A 217 -5.79 10.60 -5.83
C LEU A 217 -4.28 10.72 -6.04
N LEU A 218 -3.48 10.18 -5.11
CA LEU A 218 -2.04 10.39 -5.05
C LEU A 218 -1.22 9.19 -5.54
N LEU A 219 -1.80 7.98 -5.62
CA LEU A 219 -1.08 6.79 -6.09
C LEU A 219 -1.19 6.65 -7.62
N PRO A 220 -0.14 6.94 -8.39
CA PRO A 220 -0.16 6.72 -9.85
C PRO A 220 0.03 5.24 -10.22
N ASP A 221 -0.71 4.80 -11.24
CA ASP A 221 -0.62 3.44 -11.80
C ASP A 221 0.74 3.14 -12.48
N SER A 222 1.47 4.17 -12.92
CA SER A 222 2.75 4.03 -13.63
C SER A 222 3.55 5.33 -13.59
N ILE A 223 4.87 5.25 -13.76
CA ILE A 223 5.79 6.39 -13.92
C ILE A 223 5.31 7.32 -15.04
N SER A 224 4.73 6.77 -16.11
CA SER A 224 4.20 7.54 -17.24
C SER A 224 2.94 8.35 -16.89
N THR A 225 2.15 7.85 -15.93
CA THR A 225 0.84 8.41 -15.52
C THR A 225 0.96 9.29 -14.26
N ALA A 226 2.17 9.46 -13.74
CA ALA A 226 2.48 10.20 -12.52
C ALA A 226 2.11 11.69 -12.62
N ARG A 227 0.93 12.08 -12.12
CA ARG A 227 0.46 13.48 -12.18
C ARG A 227 1.36 14.47 -11.43
N PHE A 228 2.13 14.00 -10.44
CA PHE A 228 3.05 14.82 -9.66
C PHE A 228 4.42 15.08 -10.33
N LEU A 229 4.74 14.35 -11.42
CA LEU A 229 5.98 14.53 -12.17
C LEU A 229 5.73 15.39 -13.42
N THR A 230 6.61 16.37 -13.65
CA THR A 230 6.63 17.14 -14.91
C THR A 230 7.04 16.22 -16.08
N PRO A 231 6.75 16.58 -17.33
CA PRO A 231 7.11 15.75 -18.50
C PRO A 231 8.60 15.41 -18.56
N GLU A 232 9.47 16.35 -18.17
CA GLU A 232 10.93 16.16 -18.11
C GLU A 232 11.33 15.20 -16.98
N GLU A 233 10.75 15.33 -15.78
CA GLU A 233 11.01 14.44 -14.64
C GLU A 233 10.59 12.99 -14.93
N ARG A 234 9.51 12.79 -15.72
CA ARG A 234 9.07 11.44 -16.15
C ARG A 234 10.07 10.76 -17.07
N GLN A 235 10.72 11.50 -17.97
CA GLN A 235 11.75 10.94 -18.85
C GLN A 235 13.00 10.51 -18.09
N VAL A 236 13.35 11.23 -17.01
CA VAL A 236 14.44 10.85 -16.11
C VAL A 236 14.08 9.60 -15.30
N ALA A 237 12.86 9.54 -14.75
CA ALA A 237 12.38 8.38 -13.99
C ALA A 237 12.19 7.11 -14.86
N ALA A 238 11.84 7.27 -16.14
CA ALA A 238 11.66 6.17 -17.09
C ALA A 238 12.99 5.58 -17.63
N LYS A 239 14.16 6.06 -17.17
CA LYS A 239 15.48 5.48 -17.48
C LYS A 239 16.10 4.83 -16.23
N PRO A 240 15.59 3.69 -15.70
CA PRO A 240 16.10 3.11 -14.45
C PRO A 240 17.46 2.40 -14.61
N HIS A 241 17.91 2.15 -15.85
CA HIS A 241 18.95 1.14 -16.11
C HIS A 241 20.37 1.66 -16.38
N CYS A 242 20.60 2.96 -16.52
CA CYS A 242 21.94 3.46 -16.89
C CYS A 242 22.78 4.02 -15.73
N TYR A 243 22.20 4.23 -14.54
CA TYR A 243 22.90 4.99 -13.50
C TYR A 243 23.89 4.18 -12.65
N CYS A 244 23.74 2.85 -12.55
CA CYS A 244 24.61 2.00 -11.74
C CYS A 244 25.86 1.46 -12.45
N ARG A 245 26.17 1.85 -13.70
CA ARG A 245 27.39 1.34 -14.38
C ARG A 245 28.68 2.08 -14.00
N HIS A 246 28.63 3.06 -13.10
CA HIS A 246 29.78 3.90 -12.75
C HIS A 246 29.96 4.15 -11.24
N ARG A 247 29.66 3.18 -10.38
CA ARG A 247 30.23 3.12 -9.04
C ARG A 247 30.94 1.80 -8.81
#